data_AF-A0A7K5H812-F1
#
_entry.id   AF-A0A7K5H812-F1
#
_cell.length_a   1.000
_cell.length_b   1.000
_cell.length_c   1.000
_cell.angle_alpha   90.00
_cell.angle_beta   90.00
_cell.angle_gamma   90.00
#
_symmetry.space_group_name_H-M   'P 1'
#
loop_
_entity.id
_entity.type
_entity.pdbx_description
1 polymer ?
#
loop_
_entity_poly.entity_id
_entity_poly.type
_entity_poly.pdbx_seq_one_letter_code
_entity_poly.pdbx_strand_id
1 'polypeptide(L)' 'QAIDDDCNQTGQILAAMLDWPQATFISRVSVEDGGVRVEREVDGGLETLKLRLPAVLTADLRLNEPRYATLPNIM' A
#
# COMPACT_ATOMS: atom_id res chain seq x y z
N GLN A 1 -3.66 0.96 8.38
CA GLN A 1 -4.27 1.16 9.71
C GLN A 1 -5.52 1.99 9.59
N ALA A 2 -6.60 1.62 10.26
CA ALA A 2 -7.76 2.49 10.47
C ALA A 2 -7.57 3.25 11.80
N ILE A 3 -7.97 4.52 11.85
CA ILE A 3 -7.68 5.40 13.00
C ILE A 3 -8.64 5.20 14.19
N ASP A 4 -9.70 4.43 13.99
CA ASP A 4 -10.72 4.11 14.97
C ASP A 4 -10.35 2.86 15.80
N ASP A 5 -9.67 1.88 15.20
CA ASP A 5 -9.24 0.64 15.86
C ASP A 5 -7.72 0.47 16.05
N ASP A 6 -6.91 1.26 15.36
CA ASP A 6 -5.44 1.21 15.34
C ASP A 6 -4.82 -0.18 15.13
N CYS A 7 -5.55 -1.13 14.53
CA CYS A 7 -5.15 -2.53 14.51
C CYS A 7 -4.05 -2.84 13.49
N ASN A 8 -4.03 -2.11 12.37
CA ASN A 8 -3.10 -2.35 11.26
C ASN A 8 -3.03 -3.82 10.80
N GLN A 9 -4.19 -4.48 10.63
CA GLN A 9 -4.27 -5.93 10.37
C GLN A 9 -4.98 -6.29 9.05
N THR A 10 -5.97 -5.51 8.63
CA THR A 10 -6.88 -5.87 7.53
C THR A 10 -6.16 -6.21 6.23
N GLY A 11 -5.13 -5.45 5.84
CA GLY A 11 -4.38 -5.70 4.60
C GLY A 11 -3.61 -7.01 4.64
N GLN A 12 -2.94 -7.30 5.76
CA GLN A 12 -2.14 -8.53 5.93
C GLN A 12 -3.02 -9.77 6.01
N ILE A 13 -4.17 -9.69 6.70
CA ILE A 13 -5.15 -10.79 6.79
C ILE A 13 -5.75 -11.06 5.40
N LEU A 14 -6.14 -10.02 4.65
CA LEU A 14 -6.67 -10.18 3.30
C LEU A 14 -5.66 -10.87 2.37
N ALA A 15 -4.38 -10.46 2.43
CA ALA A 15 -3.32 -11.09 1.65
C ALA A 15 -3.17 -12.59 1.98
N ALA A 16 -3.24 -12.96 3.26
CA ALA A 16 -3.17 -14.34 3.70
C ALA A 16 -4.40 -15.15 3.24
N MET A 17 -5.61 -14.58 3.29
CA MET A 17 -6.83 -15.24 2.81
C MET A 17 -6.83 -15.49 1.31
N LEU A 18 -6.21 -14.59 0.52
CA LEU A 18 -6.10 -14.71 -0.93
C LEU A 18 -4.89 -15.54 -1.39
N ASP A 19 -3.98 -15.89 -0.48
CA ASP A 19 -2.64 -16.42 -0.79
C ASP A 19 -1.87 -15.52 -1.78
N TRP A 20 -1.95 -14.20 -1.57
CA TRP A 20 -1.32 -13.19 -2.43
C TRP A 20 -0.07 -12.59 -1.79
N PRO A 21 0.96 -12.24 -2.61
CA PRO A 21 2.05 -11.38 -2.17
C PRO A 21 1.53 -10.09 -1.54
N GLN A 22 2.22 -9.60 -0.52
CA GLN A 22 1.84 -8.35 0.14
C GLN A 22 3.00 -7.36 0.26
N ALA A 23 2.68 -6.07 0.22
CA ALA A 23 3.53 -5.08 0.85
C ALA A 23 2.80 -4.07 1.74
N THR A 24 3.34 -3.86 2.93
CA THR A 24 2.86 -2.93 3.95
C THR A 24 3.72 -1.67 4.02
N PHE A 25 3.15 -0.60 4.59
CA PHE A 25 3.85 0.68 4.84
C PHE A 25 4.53 1.30 3.62
N ILE A 26 3.88 1.24 2.46
CA ILE A 26 4.49 1.67 1.20
C ILE A 26 4.56 3.20 1.14
N SER A 27 5.76 3.74 0.91
CA SER A 27 6.01 5.16 0.65
C SER A 27 6.32 5.46 -0.82
N ARG A 28 6.55 4.43 -1.66
CA ARG A 28 6.60 4.57 -3.12
C ARG A 28 6.13 3.33 -3.84
N VAL A 29 5.42 3.50 -4.95
CA VAL A 29 4.95 2.39 -5.80
C VAL A 29 5.22 2.68 -7.28
N SER A 30 5.72 1.69 -8.01
CA SER A 30 5.90 1.73 -9.46
C SER A 30 5.43 0.40 -10.06
N VAL A 31 4.47 0.47 -10.98
CA VAL A 31 4.01 -0.70 -11.73
C VAL A 31 5.04 -1.01 -12.81
N GLU A 32 5.53 -2.25 -12.83
CA GLU A 32 6.52 -2.74 -13.80
C GLU A 32 5.90 -3.91 -14.59
N ASP A 33 6.54 -4.30 -15.69
CA ASP A 33 6.05 -5.42 -16.49
C ASP A 33 6.04 -6.71 -15.66
N GLY A 34 4.85 -7.33 -15.55
CA GLY A 34 4.60 -8.53 -14.74
C GLY A 34 4.61 -8.36 -13.22
N GLY A 35 4.68 -7.13 -12.67
CA GLY A 35 4.74 -6.95 -11.23
C GLY A 35 4.64 -5.50 -10.72
N VAL A 36 5.04 -5.32 -9.48
CA VAL A 36 5.12 -4.00 -8.84
C VAL A 36 6.40 -3.89 -8.03
N ARG A 37 7.10 -2.76 -8.16
CA ARG A 37 8.21 -2.37 -7.30
C ARG A 37 7.69 -1.38 -6.27
N VAL A 38 8.02 -1.63 -5.01
CA VAL A 38 7.63 -0.77 -3.89
C VAL A 38 8.82 -0.42 -3.03
N GLU A 39 8.80 0.79 -2.47
CA GLU A 39 9.61 1.18 -1.32
C GLU A 39 8.68 1.26 -0.10
N ARG A 40 9.07 0.66 1.01
CA ARG A 40 8.31 0.67 2.25
C ARG A 40 9.14 1.18 3.42
N GLU A 41 8.45 1.81 4.36
CA GLU A 41 9.02 2.26 5.62
C GLU A 41 9.19 1.06 6.56
N VAL A 42 10.39 0.94 7.12
CA VAL A 42 10.74 -0.01 8.20
C VAL A 42 11.49 0.76 9.28
N ASP A 43 11.62 0.20 10.48
CA ASP A 43 12.25 0.91 11.61
C ASP A 43 13.68 1.42 11.31
N GLY A 44 14.42 0.71 10.44
CA GLY A 44 15.77 1.05 10.01
C GLY A 44 15.88 1.93 8.77
N GLY A 45 14.77 2.43 8.20
CA GLY A 45 14.74 3.24 6.99
C GLY A 45 13.82 2.68 5.91
N LEU A 46 14.34 2.52 4.70
CA LEU A 46 13.55 2.06 3.54
C LEU A 46 13.97 0.66 3.10
N GLU A 47 12.97 -0.17 2.79
CA GLU A 47 13.17 -1.46 2.15
C GLU A 47 12.50 -1.47 0.78
N THR A 48 13.23 -1.92 -0.25
CA THR A 48 12.69 -2.05 -1.62
C THR A 48 12.34 -3.50 -1.92
N LEU A 49 11.11 -3.74 -2.36
CA LEU A 49 10.61 -5.06 -2.74
C LEU A 49 10.10 -5.07 -4.18
N LYS A 50 10.18 -6.23 -4.83
CA LYS A 50 9.49 -6.50 -6.09
C LYS A 50 8.52 -7.66 -5.90
N LEU A 51 7.26 -7.42 -6.21
CA LEU A 51 6.17 -8.38 -6.05
C LEU A 51 5.61 -8.73 -7.43
N ARG A 52 5.20 -9.99 -7.61
CA ARG A 52 4.40 -10.40 -8.77
C ARG A 52 2.95 -9.98 -8.51
N LEU A 53 2.25 -9.57 -9.57
CA LEU A 53 0.81 -9.34 -9.50
C LEU A 53 0.05 -10.66 -9.70
N PRO A 54 -1.11 -10.85 -9.05
CA PRO A 54 -1.80 -9.92 -8.15
C PRO A 54 -1.13 -9.80 -6.76
N ALA A 55 -1.28 -8.65 -6.08
CA ALA A 55 -0.70 -8.39 -4.76
C ALA A 55 -1.59 -7.44 -3.93
N VAL A 56 -1.49 -7.52 -2.59
CA VAL A 56 -2.16 -6.61 -1.65
C VAL A 56 -1.15 -5.57 -1.12
N LEU A 57 -1.51 -4.29 -1.22
CA LEU A 57 -0.64 -3.18 -0.85
C LEU A 57 -1.33 -2.30 0.22
N THR A 58 -0.61 -1.88 1.26
CA THR A 58 -1.09 -0.88 2.23
C THR A 58 -0.22 0.37 2.17
N ALA A 59 -0.84 1.54 2.04
CA ALA A 59 -0.16 2.82 1.96
C ALA A 59 0.31 3.32 3.34
N ASP A 60 1.55 3.84 3.39
CA ASP A 60 1.98 4.75 4.45
C ASP A 60 1.54 6.19 4.14
N LEU A 61 1.51 7.05 5.15
CA LEU A 61 1.20 8.48 4.98
C LEU A 61 2.15 9.20 4.00
N ARG A 62 3.39 8.71 3.85
CA ARG A 62 4.39 9.29 2.95
C ARG A 62 4.19 8.93 1.48
N LEU A 63 3.24 8.04 1.16
CA LEU A 63 3.06 7.55 -0.22
C LEU A 63 2.74 8.67 -1.22
N ASN A 64 1.82 9.56 -0.84
CA ASN A 64 1.33 10.62 -1.70
C ASN A 64 0.58 11.68 -0.88
N GLU A 65 0.33 12.83 -1.50
CA GLU A 65 -0.61 13.82 -1.00
C GLU A 65 -2.00 13.56 -1.61
N PRO A 66 -3.05 13.32 -0.81
CA PRO A 66 -4.40 13.18 -1.33
C PRO A 66 -4.90 14.47 -1.96
N ARG A 67 -5.38 14.40 -3.20
CA ARG A 67 -6.03 15.55 -3.86
C ARG A 67 -7.39 15.84 -3.23
N TYR A 68 -7.82 17.10 -3.27
CA TYR A 68 -9.22 17.47 -3.01
C TYR A 68 -10.11 17.08 -4.19
N ALA A 69 -11.34 16.63 -3.90
CA ALA A 69 -12.35 16.43 -4.93
C ALA A 69 -12.89 17.79 -5.41
N THR A 70 -12.99 17.99 -6.72
CA THR A 70 -13.56 19.21 -7.29
C THR A 70 -15.09 19.14 -7.32
N LEU A 71 -15.77 20.28 -7.30
CA LEU A 71 -17.24 20.34 -7.34
C LEU A 71 -17.86 19.56 -8.52
N PRO A 72 -17.33 19.64 -9.77
CA PRO A 72 -17.85 18.83 -10.88
C PRO A 72 -17.71 17.31 -10.71
N ASN A 73 -16.82 16.85 -9.82
CA ASN A 73 -16.61 15.43 -9.56
C ASN A 73 -17.55 14.87 -8.47
N ILE A 74 -18.33 15.72 -7.79
CA ILE A 74 -19.20 15.33 -6.66
C ILE A 74 -20.68 15.69 -6.85
N MET A 75 -21.04 16.26 -8.01
CA MET A 75 -22.41 16.60 -8.42
C MET A 75 -22.81 15.72 -9.59
#